data_AF-A0A4R4WU74-F1
#
_entry.id   AF-A0A4R4WU74-F1
#
_cell.length_a   1.000
_cell.length_b   1.000
_cell.length_c   1.000
_cell.angle_alpha   90.00
_cell.angle_beta   90.00
_cell.angle_gamma   90.00
#
_symmetry.space_group_name_H-M   'P 1'
#
loop_
_entity.id
_entity.type
_entity.pdbx_description
1 polymer ?
#
loop_
_entity_poly.entity_id
_entity_poly.type
_entity_poly.pdbx_seq_one_letter_code
_entity_poly.pdbx_strand_id
1 'polypeptide(L)'
;MVPVVRKLIVAVIGLGCLSGCTTSEPPAARKPSSVAATQAPVSLLRETVSGLRVDDQLYVPLDALAKRLELAVSTGADGVVRAEYVEDETSLITKHDPRGPWLHFADVDVTTWRRISVGPDGIPVSTYDFGTFQYPVEVVQYGMENYSKWVATGDEKYRPKAETVARWLLEHQDDKGGWPVPFAYSYRDGMAGELRAGWYSGMAQGIGAAFLAKMYGKTDESRYGDAALRALGPLTTTVEKGGVLRSFEGHDWYEEYPTPTPTHVLNGYLFALLGVYDVGELMDDAAAREMFKEGLETLDRVLPLYDLSSRTSYDLLHYTRTPATAPNPARWSYHALHVTQLSALDAITGGRYHTIEERWLGYLHGKALPGN
;
A
#
# COMPACT_ATOMS: atom_id res chain seq x y z
N MET A 1 -17.27 55.15 7.25
CA MET A 1 -15.96 54.57 6.87
C MET A 1 -16.24 53.42 5.92
N VAL A 2 -16.47 53.66 4.64
CA VAL A 2 -15.47 54.02 3.62
C VAL A 2 -14.32 52.99 3.58
N PRO A 3 -14.13 52.26 2.46
CA PRO A 3 -15.19 51.57 1.72
C PRO A 3 -14.74 50.32 0.92
N VAL A 4 -15.75 49.54 0.58
CA VAL A 4 -15.97 48.96 -0.75
C VAL A 4 -15.99 50.09 -1.82
N VAL A 5 -14.84 50.50 -2.36
CA VAL A 5 -14.71 51.26 -3.64
C VAL A 5 -13.42 50.82 -4.31
N ARG A 6 -13.50 49.77 -5.13
CA ARG A 6 -12.54 49.46 -6.20
C ARG A 6 -13.21 48.61 -7.29
N LYS A 7 -14.41 49.04 -7.67
CA LYS A 7 -15.08 48.71 -8.93
C LYS A 7 -15.71 50.02 -9.40
N LEU A 8 -15.53 50.36 -10.67
CA LEU A 8 -15.76 51.65 -11.35
C LEU A 8 -14.59 52.65 -11.30
N ILE A 9 -14.36 53.29 -12.45
CA ILE A 9 -13.16 54.03 -12.92
C ILE A 9 -12.15 53.02 -13.51
N VAL A 10 -12.23 52.64 -14.79
CA VAL A 10 -11.99 53.51 -15.95
C VAL A 10 -12.98 53.19 -17.07
N ALA A 11 -14.09 53.91 -17.07
CA ALA A 11 -14.86 54.21 -18.26
C ALA A 11 -14.87 55.75 -18.37
N VAL A 12 -14.65 56.26 -19.58
CA VAL A 12 -14.73 57.69 -19.95
C VAL A 12 -13.49 58.54 -19.64
N ILE A 13 -12.44 58.39 -20.45
CA ILE A 13 -11.65 59.52 -20.96
C ILE A 13 -11.33 59.20 -22.43
N GLY A 14 -11.80 60.05 -23.35
CA GLY A 14 -11.43 59.95 -24.76
C GLY A 14 -12.54 60.14 -25.79
N LEU A 15 -13.62 60.87 -25.48
CA LEU A 15 -14.42 61.51 -26.52
C LEU A 15 -13.94 62.96 -26.67
N GLY A 16 -13.42 63.29 -27.85
CA GLY A 16 -13.28 64.69 -28.27
C GLY A 16 -12.00 65.03 -29.02
N CYS A 17 -11.86 64.56 -30.26
CA CYS A 17 -11.15 65.27 -31.34
C CYS A 17 -11.64 64.76 -32.71
N LEU A 18 -12.63 65.48 -33.24
CA LEU A 18 -12.80 65.89 -34.65
C LEU A 18 -12.33 64.95 -35.79
N SER A 19 -13.33 64.42 -36.50
CA SER A 19 -13.54 64.62 -37.95
C SER A 19 -12.35 64.46 -38.91
N GLY A 20 -12.30 63.33 -39.61
CA GLY A 20 -11.51 63.18 -40.84
C GLY A 20 -11.59 61.81 -41.49
N CYS A 21 -12.21 61.74 -42.67
CA CYS A 21 -12.01 60.75 -43.75
C CYS A 21 -12.39 59.26 -43.50
N THR A 22 -13.60 58.93 -43.96
CA THR A 22 -13.95 57.82 -44.87
C THR A 22 -13.18 56.50 -44.83
N THR A 23 -13.95 55.44 -44.51
CA THR A 23 -13.85 54.04 -44.99
C THR A 23 -12.48 53.35 -44.88
N SER A 24 -12.33 52.52 -43.84
CA SER A 24 -11.52 51.30 -43.90
C SER A 24 -12.27 50.19 -43.16
N GLU A 25 -12.50 49.06 -43.81
CA GLU A 25 -13.03 47.84 -43.19
C GLU A 25 -12.27 47.50 -41.89
N PRO A 26 -12.93 46.91 -40.88
CA PRO A 26 -12.21 46.38 -39.72
C PRO A 26 -11.20 45.34 -40.20
N PRO A 27 -9.95 45.35 -39.69
CA PRO A 27 -8.98 44.33 -40.05
C PRO A 27 -9.57 42.97 -39.72
N ALA A 28 -9.70 42.11 -40.73
CA ALA A 28 -10.15 40.74 -40.55
C ALA A 28 -9.38 40.12 -39.40
N ALA A 29 -10.09 39.58 -38.40
CA ALA A 29 -9.48 38.80 -37.34
C ALA A 29 -8.57 37.75 -38.00
N ARG A 30 -7.25 37.92 -37.89
CA ARG A 30 -6.30 36.91 -38.34
C ARG A 30 -6.67 35.66 -37.58
N LYS A 31 -7.29 34.69 -38.26
CA LYS A 31 -7.36 33.32 -37.77
C LYS A 31 -5.94 32.97 -37.34
N PRO A 32 -5.70 32.52 -36.11
CA PRO A 32 -4.39 31.98 -35.76
C PRO A 32 -4.03 30.98 -36.84
N SER A 33 -2.81 31.06 -37.41
CA SER A 33 -2.41 30.16 -38.47
C SER A 33 -2.54 28.75 -37.93
N SER A 34 -3.53 28.00 -38.39
CA SER A 34 -3.71 26.62 -37.99
C SER A 34 -2.55 25.86 -38.61
N VAL A 35 -1.56 25.50 -37.79
CA VAL A 35 -0.54 24.54 -38.22
C VAL A 35 -1.26 23.22 -38.43
N ALA A 36 -1.14 22.65 -39.63
CA ALA A 36 -1.79 21.40 -39.96
C ALA A 36 -1.14 20.26 -39.16
N ALA A 37 -1.92 19.62 -38.28
CA ALA A 37 -1.51 18.37 -37.67
C ALA A 37 -1.61 17.25 -38.71
N THR A 38 -0.56 16.45 -38.83
CA THR A 38 -0.54 15.25 -39.68
C THR A 38 -0.45 14.01 -38.81
N GLN A 39 -1.11 12.93 -39.20
CA GLN A 39 -0.98 11.67 -38.49
C GLN A 39 0.44 11.11 -38.70
N ALA A 40 1.09 10.69 -37.62
CA ALA A 40 2.43 10.14 -37.65
C ALA A 40 2.48 8.84 -36.83
N PRO A 41 3.05 7.74 -37.37
CA PRO A 41 3.24 6.53 -36.57
C PRO A 41 4.31 6.78 -35.50
N VAL A 42 4.01 6.40 -34.27
CA VAL A 42 4.93 6.47 -33.13
C VAL A 42 5.20 5.07 -32.63
N SER A 43 6.46 4.64 -32.68
CA SER A 43 6.88 3.35 -32.12
C SER A 43 7.19 3.51 -30.63
N LEU A 44 6.45 2.78 -29.80
CA LEU A 44 6.69 2.62 -28.37
C LEU A 44 7.22 1.20 -28.14
N LEU A 45 8.51 1.00 -28.39
CA LEU A 45 9.18 -0.31 -28.32
C LEU A 45 8.51 -1.38 -29.22
N ARG A 46 7.64 -2.22 -28.65
CA ARG A 46 6.99 -3.37 -29.33
C ARG A 46 5.63 -3.03 -29.95
N GLU A 47 5.12 -1.83 -29.75
CA GLU A 47 3.86 -1.37 -30.33
C GLU A 47 4.07 -0.11 -31.17
N THR A 48 3.22 0.08 -32.18
CA THR A 48 3.16 1.33 -32.96
C THR A 48 1.76 1.91 -32.83
N VAL A 49 1.69 3.16 -32.41
CA VAL A 49 0.43 3.89 -32.22
C VAL A 49 0.34 5.07 -33.19
N SER A 50 -0.88 5.52 -33.46
CA SER A 50 -1.10 6.71 -34.29
C SER A 50 -0.98 7.97 -33.43
N GLY A 51 0.11 8.71 -33.61
CA GLY A 51 0.30 10.04 -33.02
C GLY A 51 -0.01 11.15 -34.01
N LEU A 52 0.23 12.39 -33.58
CA LEU A 52 0.13 13.58 -34.42
C LEU A 52 1.49 14.27 -34.51
N ARG A 53 1.81 14.83 -35.66
CA ARG A 53 2.95 15.70 -35.89
C ARG A 53 2.46 17.10 -36.25
N VAL A 54 2.93 18.08 -35.50
CA VAL A 54 2.71 19.51 -35.74
C VAL A 54 4.09 20.15 -35.73
N ASP A 55 4.51 20.67 -36.88
CA ASP A 55 5.89 21.15 -37.10
C ASP A 55 6.95 20.09 -36.71
N ASP A 56 7.81 20.41 -35.75
CA ASP A 56 8.87 19.56 -35.20
C ASP A 56 8.43 18.75 -33.97
N GLN A 57 7.20 18.96 -33.49
CA GLN A 57 6.66 18.29 -32.31
C GLN A 57 5.89 17.03 -32.68
N LEU A 58 6.12 15.97 -31.90
CA LEU A 58 5.40 14.71 -31.97
C LEU A 58 4.52 14.55 -30.73
N TYR A 59 3.23 14.38 -30.94
CA TYR A 59 2.24 14.15 -29.89
C TYR A 59 1.88 12.68 -29.87
N VAL A 60 2.13 12.03 -28.74
CA VAL A 60 1.78 10.64 -28.50
C VAL A 60 0.43 10.58 -27.78
N PRO A 61 -0.49 9.68 -28.18
CA PRO A 61 -1.75 9.52 -27.48
C PRO A 61 -1.52 9.20 -26.00
N LEU A 62 -2.14 9.97 -25.12
CA LEU A 62 -1.98 9.78 -23.68
C LEU A 62 -2.44 8.40 -23.24
N ASP A 63 -3.50 7.84 -23.82
CA ASP A 63 -3.99 6.48 -23.52
C ASP A 63 -2.94 5.39 -23.80
N ALA A 64 -2.12 5.57 -24.84
CA ALA A 64 -1.04 4.65 -25.17
C ALA A 64 0.06 4.72 -24.09
N LEU A 65 0.44 5.92 -23.68
CA LEU A 65 1.41 6.13 -22.61
C LEU A 65 0.86 5.62 -21.27
N ALA A 66 -0.40 5.91 -20.96
CA ALA A 66 -1.06 5.51 -19.72
C ALA A 66 -1.12 3.99 -19.58
N LYS A 67 -1.49 3.26 -20.64
CA LYS A 67 -1.46 1.80 -20.64
C LYS A 67 -0.04 1.26 -20.44
N ARG A 68 0.95 1.88 -21.08
CA ARG A 68 2.35 1.42 -21.06
C ARG A 68 3.06 1.70 -19.74
N LEU A 69 2.72 2.82 -19.10
CA LEU A 69 3.29 3.32 -17.85
C LEU A 69 2.40 3.06 -16.63
N GLU A 70 1.25 2.40 -16.81
CA GLU A 70 0.29 2.15 -15.72
C GLU A 70 -0.22 3.44 -15.04
N LEU A 71 -0.51 4.49 -15.84
CA LEU A 71 -1.00 5.78 -15.33
C LEU A 71 -2.53 5.81 -15.23
N ALA A 72 -3.03 6.45 -14.19
CA ALA A 72 -4.38 6.98 -14.10
C ALA A 72 -4.46 8.21 -14.99
N VAL A 73 -5.49 8.28 -15.83
CA VAL A 73 -5.79 9.51 -16.57
C VAL A 73 -7.13 10.05 -16.08
N SER A 74 -7.14 11.30 -15.64
CA SER A 74 -8.35 11.99 -15.21
C SER A 74 -8.39 13.40 -15.80
N THR A 75 -9.59 13.96 -15.92
CA THR A 75 -9.78 15.36 -16.29
C THR A 75 -10.49 16.06 -15.14
N GLY A 76 -9.80 17.02 -14.52
CA GLY A 76 -10.37 17.77 -13.39
C GLY A 76 -11.52 18.67 -13.83
N ALA A 77 -12.29 19.19 -12.86
CA ALA A 77 -13.33 20.19 -13.12
C ALA A 77 -12.77 21.50 -13.71
N ASP A 78 -11.46 21.71 -13.59
CA ASP A 78 -10.68 22.79 -14.22
C ASP A 78 -10.34 22.53 -15.70
N GLY A 79 -10.71 21.37 -16.24
CA GLY A 79 -10.39 20.94 -17.60
C GLY A 79 -8.96 20.44 -17.78
N VAL A 80 -8.17 20.36 -16.71
CA VAL A 80 -6.78 19.88 -16.77
C VAL A 80 -6.76 18.37 -16.80
N VAL A 81 -6.15 17.81 -17.85
CA VAL A 81 -5.87 16.37 -17.97
C VAL A 81 -4.65 16.04 -17.13
N ARG A 82 -4.80 15.11 -16.19
CA ARG A 82 -3.75 14.62 -15.30
C ARG A 82 -3.43 13.17 -15.67
N ALA A 83 -2.15 12.84 -15.65
CA ALA A 83 -1.62 11.50 -15.92
C ALA A 83 -0.61 11.15 -14.82
N GLU A 84 -1.07 10.39 -13.84
CA GLU A 84 -0.37 10.16 -12.58
C GLU A 84 -0.32 8.65 -12.33
N TYR A 85 0.66 8.14 -11.58
CA TYR A 85 0.60 6.75 -11.16
C TYR A 85 -0.61 6.59 -10.23
N VAL A 86 -1.53 5.67 -10.55
CA VAL A 86 -2.76 5.50 -9.76
C VAL A 86 -2.37 5.11 -8.33
N GLU A 87 -2.69 5.95 -7.35
CA GLU A 87 -3.46 5.52 -6.18
C GLU A 87 -4.12 6.70 -5.45
N ASP A 88 -5.16 6.39 -4.68
CA ASP A 88 -5.68 7.24 -3.61
C ASP A 88 -4.53 7.75 -2.72
N GLU A 89 -4.73 8.88 -2.02
CA GLU A 89 -3.71 9.46 -1.15
C GLU A 89 -3.00 8.38 -0.31
N THR A 90 -1.69 8.21 -0.54
CA THR A 90 -0.87 7.31 0.27
C THR A 90 -0.95 7.77 1.72
N SER A 91 -1.54 6.95 2.57
CA SER A 91 -1.83 7.31 3.95
C SER A 91 -0.57 7.28 4.80
N LEU A 92 0.14 8.41 4.87
CA LEU A 92 1.33 8.54 5.72
C LEU A 92 0.95 8.55 7.19
N ILE A 93 1.63 7.71 7.97
CA ILE A 93 1.42 7.58 9.41
C ILE A 93 2.40 8.50 10.13
N THR A 94 1.94 9.69 10.50
CA THR A 94 2.76 10.69 11.22
C THR A 94 2.90 10.40 12.71
N LYS A 95 2.01 9.56 13.26
CA LYS A 95 2.04 9.09 14.64
C LYS A 95 1.38 7.72 14.72
N HIS A 96 2.07 6.76 15.30
CA HIS A 96 1.51 5.44 15.58
C HIS A 96 1.08 5.34 17.05
N ASP A 97 -0.22 5.16 17.29
CA ASP A 97 -0.79 4.89 18.62
C ASP A 97 -1.22 3.42 18.70
N PRO A 98 -0.57 2.58 19.52
CA PRO A 98 -0.95 1.18 19.70
C PRO A 98 -2.41 0.98 20.12
N ARG A 99 -3.10 1.98 20.69
CA ARG A 99 -4.52 1.88 21.06
C ARG A 99 -5.48 2.48 20.02
N GLY A 100 -4.96 3.25 19.07
CA GLY A 100 -5.72 3.93 18.02
C GLY A 100 -5.99 3.07 16.78
N PRO A 101 -6.50 3.68 15.70
CA PRO A 101 -6.59 3.04 14.40
C PRO A 101 -5.24 2.49 13.97
N TRP A 102 -5.24 1.34 13.30
CA TRP A 102 -4.00 0.69 12.90
C TRP A 102 -3.65 1.06 11.47
N LEU A 103 -2.58 1.84 11.29
CA LEU A 103 -2.18 2.36 9.99
C LEU A 103 -3.37 3.04 9.27
N HIS A 104 -3.61 2.69 8.00
CA HIS A 104 -4.70 3.19 7.16
C HIS A 104 -5.99 2.34 7.25
N PHE A 105 -6.08 1.39 8.18
CA PHE A 105 -7.20 0.43 8.23
C PHE A 105 -8.57 1.06 8.54
N ALA A 106 -8.61 2.32 9.00
CA ALA A 106 -9.87 3.05 9.12
C ALA A 106 -10.48 3.40 7.74
N ASP A 107 -9.65 3.52 6.70
CA ASP A 107 -10.05 3.93 5.35
C ASP A 107 -10.16 2.75 4.38
N VAL A 108 -9.66 1.57 4.77
CA VAL A 108 -9.75 0.33 3.99
C VAL A 108 -11.18 -0.22 4.00
N ASP A 109 -11.62 -0.84 2.92
CA ASP A 109 -12.78 -1.74 2.91
C ASP A 109 -12.38 -3.07 2.27
N VAL A 110 -12.03 -4.05 3.11
CA VAL A 110 -11.58 -5.40 2.69
C VAL A 110 -12.67 -6.11 1.88
N THR A 111 -13.96 -5.76 2.06
CA THR A 111 -15.06 -6.41 1.35
C THR A 111 -15.20 -5.96 -0.12
N THR A 112 -14.51 -4.89 -0.50
CA THR A 112 -14.45 -4.44 -1.91
C THR A 112 -13.45 -5.23 -2.75
N TRP A 113 -12.60 -6.03 -2.11
CA TRP A 113 -11.55 -6.77 -2.81
C TRP A 113 -12.15 -7.93 -3.60
N ARG A 114 -11.70 -8.10 -4.85
CA ARG A 114 -12.31 -8.96 -5.86
C ARG A 114 -12.66 -10.39 -5.40
N ARG A 115 -11.90 -10.96 -4.47
CA ARG A 115 -12.04 -12.36 -4.03
C ARG A 115 -12.75 -12.53 -2.70
N ILE A 116 -13.08 -11.44 -2.01
CA ILE A 116 -13.56 -11.48 -0.64
C ILE A 116 -15.07 -11.26 -0.63
N SER A 117 -15.75 -12.09 0.16
CA SER A 117 -17.12 -11.86 0.59
C SER A 117 -17.24 -12.16 2.08
N VAL A 118 -18.34 -11.75 2.72
CA VAL A 118 -18.59 -12.05 4.14
C VAL A 118 -19.48 -13.28 4.22
N GLY A 119 -19.01 -14.31 4.93
CA GLY A 119 -19.77 -15.53 5.21
C GLY A 119 -20.98 -15.28 6.10
N PRO A 120 -21.90 -16.25 6.21
CA PRO A 120 -23.10 -16.13 7.05
C PRO A 120 -22.79 -16.01 8.55
N ASP A 121 -21.59 -16.42 8.96
CA ASP A 121 -21.04 -16.29 10.31
C ASP A 121 -20.37 -14.93 10.58
N GLY A 122 -20.35 -14.03 9.59
CA GLY A 122 -19.75 -12.70 9.70
C GLY A 122 -18.23 -12.67 9.49
N ILE A 123 -17.63 -13.78 9.06
CA ILE A 123 -16.19 -13.91 8.82
C ILE A 123 -15.92 -13.82 7.30
N PRO A 124 -14.89 -13.09 6.85
CA PRO A 124 -14.58 -13.01 5.43
C PRO A 124 -14.12 -14.36 4.89
N VAL A 125 -14.53 -14.65 3.66
CA VAL A 125 -14.13 -15.81 2.88
C VAL A 125 -13.50 -15.37 1.56
N SER A 126 -12.37 -15.98 1.22
CA SER A 126 -11.69 -15.78 -0.06
C SER A 126 -12.11 -16.86 -1.04
N THR A 127 -12.49 -16.49 -2.26
CA THR A 127 -12.80 -17.43 -3.34
C THR A 127 -11.66 -17.52 -4.33
N TYR A 128 -11.10 -18.71 -4.46
CA TYR A 128 -10.11 -19.11 -5.46
C TYR A 128 -10.71 -20.15 -6.42
N ASP A 129 -10.06 -20.39 -7.56
CA ASP A 129 -10.50 -21.39 -8.54
C ASP A 129 -10.56 -22.82 -7.95
N PHE A 130 -9.80 -23.06 -6.86
CA PHE A 130 -9.71 -24.35 -6.17
C PHE A 130 -10.54 -24.43 -4.88
N GLY A 131 -11.30 -23.38 -4.52
CA GLY A 131 -12.21 -23.41 -3.37
C GLY A 131 -12.40 -22.07 -2.68
N THR A 132 -13.31 -22.06 -1.70
CA THR A 132 -13.61 -20.91 -0.86
C THR A 132 -13.20 -21.21 0.58
N PHE A 133 -12.43 -20.30 1.18
CA PHE A 133 -11.80 -20.54 2.48
C PHE A 133 -11.86 -19.30 3.37
N GLN A 134 -11.96 -19.49 4.68
CA GLN A 134 -11.63 -18.45 5.66
C GLN A 134 -10.11 -18.35 5.75
N TYR A 135 -9.52 -17.43 4.99
CA TYR A 135 -8.07 -17.24 4.96
C TYR A 135 -7.63 -16.33 6.12
N PRO A 136 -6.82 -16.80 7.09
CA PRO A 136 -6.49 -16.03 8.29
C PRO A 136 -5.97 -14.62 8.03
N VAL A 137 -5.17 -14.42 6.97
CA VAL A 137 -4.65 -13.09 6.58
C VAL A 137 -5.77 -12.10 6.25
N GLU A 138 -6.85 -12.53 5.60
CA GLU A 138 -8.00 -11.67 5.31
C GLU A 138 -8.88 -11.48 6.54
N VAL A 139 -9.05 -12.52 7.35
CA VAL A 139 -9.83 -12.48 8.59
C VAL A 139 -9.24 -11.44 9.57
N VAL A 140 -7.93 -11.49 9.82
CA VAL A 140 -7.27 -10.52 10.72
C VAL A 140 -7.31 -9.10 10.18
N GLN A 141 -7.22 -8.93 8.85
CA GLN A 141 -7.34 -7.61 8.22
C GLN A 141 -8.75 -7.05 8.36
N TYR A 142 -9.78 -7.86 8.18
CA TYR A 142 -11.16 -7.44 8.40
C TYR A 142 -11.44 -7.10 9.87
N GLY A 143 -10.88 -7.87 10.81
CA GLY A 143 -10.94 -7.54 12.24
C GLY A 143 -10.29 -6.19 12.53
N MET A 144 -9.08 -5.98 12.03
CA MET A 144 -8.32 -4.75 12.21
C MET A 144 -8.97 -3.54 11.54
N GLU A 145 -9.57 -3.71 10.37
CA GLU A 145 -10.38 -2.69 9.69
C GLU A 145 -11.53 -2.23 10.58
N ASN A 146 -12.35 -3.18 11.06
CA ASN A 146 -13.51 -2.86 11.87
C ASN A 146 -13.12 -2.29 13.24
N TYR A 147 -12.03 -2.77 13.85
CA TYR A 147 -11.47 -2.13 15.05
C TYR A 147 -11.07 -0.68 14.77
N SER A 148 -10.30 -0.46 13.69
CA SER A 148 -9.78 0.86 13.34
C SER A 148 -10.90 1.85 13.05
N LYS A 149 -11.93 1.43 12.29
CA LYS A 149 -13.14 2.23 12.04
C LYS A 149 -13.92 2.50 13.32
N TRP A 150 -14.08 1.51 14.20
CA TRP A 150 -14.76 1.68 15.47
C TRP A 150 -14.08 2.73 16.35
N VAL A 151 -12.76 2.64 16.53
CA VAL A 151 -12.04 3.58 17.41
C VAL A 151 -11.85 4.95 16.78
N ALA A 152 -11.76 5.05 15.44
CA ALA A 152 -11.68 6.33 14.73
C ALA A 152 -13.00 7.12 14.77
N THR A 153 -14.13 6.43 14.61
CA THR A 153 -15.43 7.08 14.40
C THR A 153 -16.37 7.02 15.60
N GLY A 154 -16.18 6.07 16.51
CA GLY A 154 -17.14 5.74 17.57
C GLY A 154 -18.42 5.08 17.07
N ASP A 155 -18.51 4.70 15.79
CA ASP A 155 -19.71 4.07 15.21
C ASP A 155 -19.80 2.60 15.64
N GLU A 156 -20.81 2.31 16.45
CA GLU A 156 -21.06 0.99 17.03
C GLU A 156 -21.36 -0.10 15.99
N LYS A 157 -21.63 0.22 14.71
CA LYS A 157 -21.83 -0.81 13.69
C LYS A 157 -20.57 -1.64 13.41
N TYR A 158 -19.39 -1.10 13.70
CA TYR A 158 -18.11 -1.76 13.46
C TYR A 158 -17.71 -2.69 14.62
N ARG A 159 -18.14 -2.38 15.84
CA ARG A 159 -17.78 -3.14 17.04
C ARG A 159 -18.19 -4.63 16.97
N PRO A 160 -19.45 -5.01 16.66
CA PRO A 160 -19.83 -6.42 16.58
C PRO A 160 -19.00 -7.21 15.56
N LYS A 161 -18.55 -6.57 14.47
CA LYS A 161 -17.71 -7.20 13.44
C LYS A 161 -16.31 -7.48 13.98
N ALA A 162 -15.70 -6.50 14.65
CA ALA A 162 -14.42 -6.69 15.34
C ALA A 162 -14.53 -7.78 16.41
N GLU A 163 -15.54 -7.74 17.29
CA GLU A 163 -15.74 -8.77 18.31
C GLU A 163 -15.99 -10.17 17.72
N THR A 164 -16.65 -10.26 16.56
CA THR A 164 -16.87 -11.52 15.84
C THR A 164 -15.55 -12.12 15.35
N VAL A 165 -14.70 -11.30 14.73
CA VAL A 165 -13.35 -11.74 14.33
C VAL A 165 -12.49 -12.12 15.53
N ALA A 166 -12.55 -11.36 16.63
CA ALA A 166 -11.77 -11.65 17.83
C ALA A 166 -12.13 -13.03 18.42
N ARG A 167 -13.43 -13.36 18.48
CA ARG A 167 -13.89 -14.70 18.89
C ARG A 167 -13.43 -15.78 17.92
N TRP A 168 -13.55 -15.55 16.62
CA TRP A 168 -13.08 -16.51 15.62
C TRP A 168 -11.58 -16.82 15.79
N LEU A 169 -10.76 -15.80 16.05
CA LEU A 169 -9.32 -15.99 16.29
C LEU A 169 -9.04 -16.81 17.55
N LEU A 170 -9.82 -16.64 18.64
CA LEU A 170 -9.70 -17.49 19.82
C LEU A 170 -10.05 -18.95 19.52
N GLU A 171 -11.09 -19.18 18.73
CA GLU A 171 -11.58 -20.53 18.38
C GLU A 171 -10.66 -21.28 17.40
N HIS A 172 -9.92 -20.55 16.57
CA HIS A 172 -9.10 -21.11 15.49
C HIS A 172 -7.58 -20.99 15.74
N GLN A 173 -7.16 -20.45 16.89
CA GLN A 173 -5.75 -20.46 17.28
C GLN A 173 -5.36 -21.84 17.82
N ASP A 174 -4.41 -22.50 17.17
CA ASP A 174 -3.95 -23.81 17.59
C ASP A 174 -2.98 -23.78 18.78
N ASP A 175 -2.53 -24.95 19.23
CA ASP A 175 -1.63 -25.13 20.37
C ASP A 175 -0.27 -24.46 20.19
N LYS A 176 0.18 -24.25 18.94
CA LYS A 176 1.41 -23.51 18.61
C LYS A 176 1.20 -21.99 18.58
N GLY A 177 -0.04 -21.52 18.78
CA GLY A 177 -0.39 -20.11 18.77
C GLY A 177 -0.67 -19.56 17.37
N GLY A 178 -0.68 -20.41 16.34
CA GLY A 178 -0.87 -19.99 14.96
C GLY A 178 -2.31 -20.13 14.47
N TRP A 179 -2.60 -19.48 13.34
CA TRP A 179 -3.82 -19.71 12.57
C TRP A 179 -3.47 -20.44 11.26
N PRO A 180 -3.66 -21.77 11.19
CA PRO A 180 -3.25 -22.55 10.04
C PRO A 180 -4.08 -22.19 8.80
N VAL A 181 -3.40 -21.94 7.68
CA VAL A 181 -4.05 -21.66 6.40
C VAL A 181 -4.63 -22.95 5.83
N PRO A 182 -5.94 -23.01 5.52
CA PRO A 182 -6.63 -24.28 5.24
C PRO A 182 -6.42 -24.81 3.81
N PHE A 183 -5.55 -24.20 3.02
CA PHE A 183 -5.29 -24.58 1.63
C PHE A 183 -3.80 -24.60 1.30
N ALA A 184 -3.44 -25.41 0.30
CA ALA A 184 -2.12 -25.41 -0.30
C ALA A 184 -1.94 -24.19 -1.21
N TYR A 185 -0.72 -23.66 -1.28
CA TYR A 185 -0.44 -22.45 -2.05
C TYR A 185 0.88 -22.55 -2.79
N SER A 186 0.86 -22.13 -4.06
CA SER A 186 2.00 -22.10 -4.95
C SER A 186 2.40 -20.64 -5.19
N TYR A 187 3.49 -20.21 -4.55
CA TYR A 187 3.94 -18.82 -4.70
C TYR A 187 4.64 -18.61 -6.04
N ARG A 188 4.13 -17.66 -6.83
CA ARG A 188 4.60 -17.32 -8.18
C ARG A 188 4.75 -18.56 -9.06
N ASP A 189 3.66 -19.32 -9.22
CA ASP A 189 3.60 -20.51 -10.07
C ASP A 189 4.70 -21.54 -9.73
N GLY A 190 4.93 -21.74 -8.44
CA GLY A 190 5.86 -22.73 -7.90
C GLY A 190 7.32 -22.29 -7.88
N MET A 191 7.62 -21.03 -8.23
CA MET A 191 9.01 -20.52 -8.23
C MET A 191 9.68 -20.62 -6.86
N ALA A 192 8.93 -20.51 -5.76
CA ALA A 192 9.45 -20.67 -4.41
C ALA A 192 9.18 -22.06 -3.79
N GLY A 193 8.56 -22.97 -4.55
CA GLY A 193 8.04 -24.25 -4.08
C GLY A 193 6.61 -24.16 -3.54
N GLU A 194 6.11 -25.30 -3.09
CA GLU A 194 4.71 -25.49 -2.69
C GLU A 194 4.55 -25.46 -1.16
N LEU A 195 3.55 -24.71 -0.69
CA LEU A 195 3.06 -24.78 0.68
C LEU A 195 1.93 -25.80 0.77
N ARG A 196 2.03 -26.74 1.71
CA ARG A 196 0.92 -27.64 2.04
C ARG A 196 -0.03 -26.94 3.00
N ALA A 197 -1.33 -27.22 2.91
CA ALA A 197 -2.33 -26.75 3.87
C ALA A 197 -1.88 -27.00 5.32
N GLY A 198 -2.17 -26.04 6.20
CA GLY A 198 -1.70 -26.01 7.58
C GLY A 198 -0.48 -25.11 7.82
N TRP A 199 0.01 -24.40 6.80
CA TRP A 199 1.08 -23.41 6.95
C TRP A 199 0.61 -22.15 7.70
N TYR A 200 1.52 -21.42 8.34
CA TYR A 200 1.24 -20.12 8.95
C TYR A 200 1.81 -18.97 8.11
N SER A 201 1.22 -17.77 8.23
CA SER A 201 1.77 -16.56 7.64
C SER A 201 2.27 -15.61 8.72
N GLY A 202 3.50 -15.12 8.63
CA GLY A 202 4.03 -14.11 9.56
C GLY A 202 3.20 -12.83 9.56
N MET A 203 2.63 -12.47 8.41
CA MET A 203 1.68 -11.36 8.30
C MET A 203 0.40 -11.62 9.11
N ALA A 204 -0.21 -12.81 8.97
CA ALA A 204 -1.39 -13.17 9.76
C ALA A 204 -1.09 -13.12 11.27
N GLN A 205 0.07 -13.65 11.67
CA GLN A 205 0.50 -13.68 13.06
C GLN A 205 0.64 -12.28 13.64
N GLY A 206 1.36 -11.38 12.98
CA GLY A 206 1.55 -10.01 13.48
C GLY A 206 0.27 -9.19 13.54
N ILE A 207 -0.52 -9.18 12.45
CA ILE A 207 -1.79 -8.44 12.43
C ILE A 207 -2.75 -9.01 13.49
N GLY A 208 -2.88 -10.34 13.55
CA GLY A 208 -3.75 -11.02 14.51
C GLY A 208 -3.34 -10.77 15.96
N ALA A 209 -2.03 -10.81 16.26
CA ALA A 209 -1.51 -10.52 17.59
C ALA A 209 -1.81 -9.08 18.02
N ALA A 210 -1.52 -8.09 17.16
CA ALA A 210 -1.81 -6.69 17.43
C ALA A 210 -3.32 -6.44 17.60
N PHE A 211 -4.14 -7.04 16.74
CA PHE A 211 -5.59 -6.91 16.82
C PHE A 211 -6.13 -7.47 18.14
N LEU A 212 -5.67 -8.64 18.57
CA LEU A 212 -6.09 -9.24 19.84
C LEU A 212 -5.59 -8.43 21.05
N ALA A 213 -4.36 -7.91 21.03
CA ALA A 213 -3.86 -7.02 22.08
C ALA A 213 -4.68 -5.72 22.18
N LYS A 214 -5.08 -5.15 21.04
CA LYS A 214 -5.99 -4.00 20.97
C LYS A 214 -7.39 -4.33 21.51
N MET A 215 -7.94 -5.49 21.15
CA MET A 215 -9.23 -5.97 21.66
C MET A 215 -9.19 -6.19 23.18
N TYR A 216 -8.10 -6.74 23.72
CA TYR A 216 -7.88 -6.83 25.16
C TYR A 216 -7.96 -5.44 25.80
N GLY A 217 -7.18 -4.48 25.30
CA GLY A 217 -7.18 -3.12 25.82
C GLY A 217 -8.51 -2.36 25.68
N LYS A 218 -9.45 -2.82 24.85
CA LYS A 218 -10.80 -2.24 24.72
C LYS A 218 -11.90 -2.96 25.50
N THR A 219 -11.70 -4.23 25.82
CA THR A 219 -12.75 -5.07 26.41
C THR A 219 -12.42 -5.58 27.82
N ASP A 220 -11.16 -5.46 28.23
CA ASP A 220 -10.59 -6.07 29.43
C ASP A 220 -10.74 -7.62 29.48
N GLU A 221 -11.06 -8.26 28.36
CA GLU A 221 -11.19 -9.71 28.26
C GLU A 221 -9.81 -10.38 28.09
N SER A 222 -9.29 -10.95 29.19
CA SER A 222 -7.93 -11.50 29.26
C SER A 222 -7.60 -12.54 28.19
N ARG A 223 -8.60 -13.29 27.72
CA ARG A 223 -8.43 -14.31 26.67
C ARG A 223 -7.81 -13.73 25.39
N TYR A 224 -8.14 -12.48 25.04
CA TYR A 224 -7.54 -11.84 23.88
C TYR A 224 -6.06 -11.51 24.11
N GLY A 225 -5.70 -11.05 25.31
CA GLY A 225 -4.31 -10.78 25.67
C GLY A 225 -3.44 -12.04 25.66
N ASP A 226 -3.95 -13.13 26.26
CA ASP A 226 -3.27 -14.44 26.25
C ASP A 226 -3.07 -14.97 24.83
N ALA A 227 -4.09 -14.84 23.97
CA ALA A 227 -4.02 -15.24 22.57
C ALA A 227 -3.08 -14.36 21.74
N ALA A 228 -3.01 -13.06 22.03
CA ALA A 228 -2.07 -12.13 21.39
C ALA A 228 -0.61 -12.52 21.65
N LEU A 229 -0.27 -12.85 22.91
CA LEU A 229 1.07 -13.31 23.28
C LEU A 229 1.40 -14.65 22.62
N ARG A 230 0.46 -15.61 22.63
CA ARG A 230 0.63 -16.91 21.95
C ARG A 230 0.84 -16.76 20.44
N ALA A 231 0.23 -15.75 19.81
CA ALA A 231 0.37 -15.50 18.38
C ALA A 231 1.79 -15.12 17.95
N LEU A 232 2.68 -14.75 18.88
CA LEU A 232 4.10 -14.55 18.58
C LEU A 232 4.88 -15.87 18.48
N GLY A 233 4.32 -16.99 18.95
CA GLY A 233 4.97 -18.31 18.94
C GLY A 233 5.50 -18.75 17.57
N PRO A 234 4.70 -18.71 16.49
CA PRO A 234 5.18 -19.07 15.16
C PRO A 234 6.27 -18.14 14.62
N LEU A 235 6.32 -16.88 15.06
CA LEU A 235 7.34 -15.90 14.65
C LEU A 235 8.73 -16.21 15.24
N THR A 236 8.80 -17.01 16.30
CA THR A 236 10.07 -17.47 16.93
C THR A 236 10.42 -18.91 16.56
N THR A 237 9.56 -19.56 15.78
CA THR A 237 9.74 -20.96 15.35
C THR A 237 10.22 -20.99 13.91
N THR A 238 11.34 -21.67 13.66
CA THR A 238 11.91 -21.80 12.32
C THR A 238 10.94 -22.46 11.34
N VAL A 239 11.00 -22.09 10.06
CA VAL A 239 10.19 -22.70 9.01
C VAL A 239 10.33 -24.22 8.99
N GLU A 240 11.53 -24.75 9.22
CA GLU A 240 11.82 -26.19 9.26
C GLU A 240 11.12 -26.92 10.42
N LYS A 241 10.68 -26.18 11.45
CA LYS A 241 9.91 -26.68 12.60
C LYS A 241 8.43 -26.33 12.50
N GLY A 242 7.99 -25.81 11.35
CA GLY A 242 6.59 -25.46 11.08
C GLY A 242 6.17 -24.09 11.59
N GLY A 243 7.11 -23.18 11.89
CA GLY A 243 6.81 -21.76 12.12
C GLY A 243 7.06 -20.92 10.88
N VAL A 244 7.38 -19.64 11.07
CA VAL A 244 7.62 -18.69 9.97
C VAL A 244 8.97 -17.97 10.05
N LEU A 245 9.81 -18.30 11.05
CA LEU A 245 11.12 -17.67 11.22
C LEU A 245 12.13 -18.21 10.20
N ARG A 246 12.83 -17.31 9.54
CA ARG A 246 14.01 -17.58 8.71
C ARG A 246 15.17 -16.68 9.13
N SER A 247 16.37 -17.06 8.71
CA SER A 247 17.55 -16.21 8.79
C SER A 247 17.90 -15.64 7.42
N PHE A 248 18.03 -14.32 7.34
CA PHE A 248 18.62 -13.59 6.23
C PHE A 248 20.01 -13.08 6.66
N GLU A 249 21.08 -13.70 6.16
CA GLU A 249 22.46 -13.31 6.49
C GLU A 249 22.76 -13.23 8.01
N GLY A 250 22.14 -14.09 8.81
CA GLY A 250 22.30 -14.09 10.27
C GLY A 250 21.29 -13.20 11.02
N HIS A 251 20.37 -12.55 10.32
CA HIS A 251 19.31 -11.73 10.89
C HIS A 251 17.93 -12.39 10.76
N ASP A 252 17.07 -12.20 11.75
CA ASP A 252 15.77 -12.87 11.84
C ASP A 252 14.71 -12.22 10.92
N TRP A 253 14.04 -13.06 10.14
CA TRP A 253 13.01 -12.67 9.19
C TRP A 253 11.72 -13.48 9.39
N TYR A 254 10.59 -12.79 9.45
CA TYR A 254 9.25 -13.38 9.58
C TYR A 254 8.61 -13.56 8.20
N GLU A 255 8.59 -14.79 7.68
CA GLU A 255 8.06 -15.05 6.33
C GLU A 255 6.54 -14.87 6.26
N GLU A 256 6.07 -14.06 5.31
CA GLU A 256 4.64 -14.05 4.92
C GLU A 256 4.24 -15.41 4.37
N TYR A 257 5.12 -15.99 3.54
CA TYR A 257 4.96 -17.30 2.92
C TYR A 257 6.19 -18.15 3.27
N PRO A 258 6.08 -19.10 4.21
CA PRO A 258 7.21 -19.96 4.63
C PRO A 258 7.51 -21.06 3.59
N THR A 259 7.56 -20.68 2.31
CA THR A 259 7.81 -21.58 1.16
C THR A 259 9.21 -22.19 1.23
N PRO A 260 9.47 -23.33 0.58
CA PRO A 260 10.79 -23.98 0.60
C PRO A 260 11.96 -23.06 0.22
N THR A 261 11.79 -22.19 -0.79
CA THR A 261 12.76 -21.15 -1.12
C THR A 261 12.39 -19.86 -0.38
N PRO A 262 13.29 -19.24 0.40
CA PRO A 262 12.96 -18.03 1.15
C PRO A 262 12.49 -16.88 0.25
N THR A 263 11.27 -16.39 0.47
CA THR A 263 10.68 -15.34 -0.38
C THR A 263 11.04 -13.95 0.07
N HIS A 264 11.09 -13.74 1.38
CA HIS A 264 11.27 -12.42 1.98
C HIS A 264 10.32 -11.38 1.38
N VAL A 265 9.01 -11.62 1.50
CA VAL A 265 7.99 -10.64 1.07
C VAL A 265 7.96 -9.45 2.04
N LEU A 266 8.16 -8.24 1.53
CA LEU A 266 8.40 -7.06 2.36
C LEU A 266 7.18 -6.66 3.20
N ASN A 267 6.02 -6.47 2.58
CA ASN A 267 4.83 -6.00 3.29
C ASN A 267 4.45 -6.91 4.47
N GLY A 268 4.59 -8.23 4.32
CA GLY A 268 4.24 -9.18 5.37
C GLY A 268 5.20 -9.11 6.55
N TYR A 269 6.49 -8.91 6.29
CA TYR A 269 7.48 -8.67 7.34
C TYR A 269 7.22 -7.36 8.09
N LEU A 270 6.91 -6.28 7.36
CA LEU A 270 6.61 -4.99 7.99
C LEU A 270 5.34 -5.05 8.85
N PHE A 271 4.30 -5.75 8.40
CA PHE A 271 3.11 -6.01 9.22
C PHE A 271 3.43 -6.87 10.45
N ALA A 272 4.24 -7.91 10.29
CA ALA A 272 4.69 -8.74 11.40
C ALA A 272 5.41 -7.90 12.45
N LEU A 273 6.34 -7.05 12.01
CA LEU A 273 7.16 -6.21 12.87
C LEU A 273 6.34 -5.14 13.62
N LEU A 274 5.43 -4.45 12.93
CA LEU A 274 4.50 -3.50 13.54
C LEU A 274 3.57 -4.20 14.55
N GLY A 275 3.18 -5.45 14.26
CA GLY A 275 2.35 -6.22 15.17
C GLY A 275 3.07 -6.64 16.45
N VAL A 276 4.32 -7.07 16.33
CA VAL A 276 5.22 -7.36 17.46
C VAL A 276 5.41 -6.13 18.33
N TYR A 277 5.63 -4.95 17.74
CA TYR A 277 5.70 -3.68 18.47
C TYR A 277 4.44 -3.42 19.29
N ASP A 278 3.26 -3.52 18.67
CA ASP A 278 1.98 -3.28 19.36
C ASP A 278 1.77 -4.24 20.53
N VAL A 279 2.15 -5.51 20.39
CA VAL A 279 2.08 -6.47 21.51
C VAL A 279 3.02 -6.07 22.64
N GLY A 280 4.27 -5.71 22.34
CA GLY A 280 5.22 -5.24 23.35
C GLY A 280 4.74 -4.02 24.13
N GLU A 281 4.08 -3.07 23.44
CA GLU A 281 3.56 -1.85 24.07
C GLU A 281 2.25 -2.06 24.84
N LEU A 282 1.32 -2.86 24.30
CA LEU A 282 0.00 -3.06 24.91
C LEU A 282 -0.01 -4.10 26.02
N MET A 283 0.86 -5.10 25.93
CA MET A 283 0.95 -6.21 26.89
C MET A 283 2.10 -6.07 27.88
N ASP A 284 2.92 -5.02 27.76
CA ASP A 284 4.17 -4.82 28.53
C ASP A 284 5.12 -6.03 28.43
N ASP A 285 5.17 -6.67 27.26
CA ASP A 285 5.94 -7.90 27.04
C ASP A 285 7.38 -7.59 26.59
N ALA A 286 8.34 -8.00 27.40
CA ALA A 286 9.76 -7.73 27.14
C ALA A 286 10.31 -8.53 25.94
N ALA A 287 9.79 -9.73 25.68
CA ALA A 287 10.26 -10.56 24.56
C ALA A 287 9.82 -9.95 23.23
N ALA A 288 8.57 -9.48 23.13
CA ALA A 288 8.07 -8.77 21.96
C ALA A 288 8.85 -7.48 21.69
N ARG A 289 9.23 -6.72 22.74
CA ARG A 289 10.09 -5.53 22.59
C ARG A 289 11.47 -5.89 22.02
N GLU A 290 12.07 -7.00 22.45
CA GLU A 290 13.35 -7.44 21.87
C GLU A 290 13.19 -7.93 20.43
N MET A 291 12.15 -8.72 20.12
CA MET A 291 11.83 -9.13 18.75
C MET A 291 11.63 -7.94 17.80
N PHE A 292 11.02 -6.85 18.29
CA PHE A 292 10.88 -5.62 17.50
C PHE A 292 12.25 -4.98 17.24
N LYS A 293 13.09 -4.85 18.27
CA LYS A 293 14.44 -4.29 18.15
C LYS A 293 15.30 -5.10 17.17
N GLU A 294 15.35 -6.42 17.32
CA GLU A 294 16.07 -7.33 16.40
C GLU A 294 15.51 -7.22 14.97
N GLY A 295 14.19 -7.13 14.83
CA GLY A 295 13.57 -6.97 13.52
C GLY A 295 13.90 -5.63 12.84
N LEU A 296 14.10 -4.55 13.59
CA LEU A 296 14.62 -3.29 13.03
C LEU A 296 16.07 -3.43 12.55
N GLU A 297 16.90 -4.22 13.24
CA GLU A 297 18.27 -4.52 12.80
C GLU A 297 18.28 -5.33 11.49
N THR A 298 17.38 -6.32 11.37
CA THR A 298 17.15 -7.00 10.09
C THR A 298 16.70 -6.02 9.01
N LEU A 299 15.74 -5.14 9.33
CA LEU A 299 15.19 -4.20 8.36
C LEU A 299 16.26 -3.26 7.81
N ASP A 300 17.13 -2.69 8.65
CA ASP A 300 18.26 -1.88 8.21
C ASP A 300 19.15 -2.60 7.18
N ARG A 301 19.37 -3.90 7.37
CA ARG A 301 20.24 -4.71 6.50
C ARG A 301 19.61 -4.99 5.13
N VAL A 302 18.30 -5.25 5.11
CA VAL A 302 17.59 -5.78 3.93
C VAL A 302 16.88 -4.71 3.12
N LEU A 303 16.47 -3.60 3.73
CA LEU A 303 15.65 -2.57 3.09
C LEU A 303 16.26 -2.02 1.78
N PRO A 304 17.59 -1.81 1.66
CA PRO A 304 18.20 -1.39 0.40
C PRO A 304 18.00 -2.36 -0.77
N LEU A 305 17.80 -3.66 -0.50
CA LEU A 305 17.62 -4.68 -1.55
C LEU A 305 16.23 -4.59 -2.21
N TYR A 306 15.29 -3.90 -1.57
CA TYR A 306 13.96 -3.68 -2.13
C TYR A 306 13.86 -2.41 -2.97
N ASP A 307 14.86 -1.52 -2.94
CA ASP A 307 14.83 -0.29 -3.74
C ASP A 307 15.29 -0.56 -5.18
N LEU A 308 14.34 -0.56 -6.13
CA LEU A 308 14.61 -0.73 -7.56
C LEU A 308 14.82 0.60 -8.29
N SER A 309 15.19 1.66 -7.58
CA SER A 309 15.47 3.02 -8.09
C SER A 309 14.27 3.80 -8.62
N SER A 310 13.12 3.17 -8.88
CA SER A 310 11.88 3.84 -9.31
C SER A 310 10.61 3.19 -8.77
N ARG A 311 10.76 2.11 -8.00
CA ARG A 311 9.70 1.33 -7.35
C ARG A 311 10.34 0.43 -6.32
N THR A 312 9.54 -0.19 -5.46
CA THR A 312 10.03 -1.26 -4.59
C THR A 312 9.90 -2.64 -5.24
N SER A 313 10.79 -3.57 -4.90
CA SER A 313 10.55 -5.00 -5.10
C SER A 313 9.51 -5.48 -4.09
N TYR A 314 8.71 -6.47 -4.47
CA TYR A 314 7.74 -7.12 -3.59
C TYR A 314 8.38 -8.18 -2.69
N ASP A 315 9.31 -8.94 -3.29
CA ASP A 315 10.03 -10.06 -2.69
C ASP A 315 11.52 -10.01 -3.06
N LEU A 316 12.33 -10.89 -2.47
CA LEU A 316 13.75 -11.05 -2.79
C LEU A 316 14.06 -12.35 -3.53
N LEU A 317 13.12 -12.96 -4.27
CA LEU A 317 13.41 -14.19 -5.03
C LEU A 317 14.50 -14.00 -6.08
N HIS A 318 14.67 -12.78 -6.59
CA HIS A 318 15.78 -12.44 -7.48
C HIS A 318 17.16 -12.52 -6.81
N TYR A 319 17.21 -12.48 -5.47
CA TYR A 319 18.42 -12.62 -4.64
C TYR A 319 18.55 -14.02 -4.04
N THR A 320 17.44 -14.62 -3.58
CA THR A 320 17.46 -15.84 -2.76
C THR A 320 17.33 -17.14 -3.55
N ARG A 321 16.80 -17.09 -4.78
CA ARG A 321 16.57 -18.26 -5.61
C ARG A 321 17.78 -18.57 -6.49
N THR A 322 18.05 -19.87 -6.68
CA THR A 322 18.99 -20.37 -7.70
C THR A 322 18.26 -21.32 -8.66
N PRO A 323 18.30 -21.10 -9.99
CA PRO A 323 18.88 -19.95 -10.67
C PRO A 323 18.10 -18.66 -10.34
N ALA A 324 18.80 -17.52 -10.37
CA ALA A 324 18.22 -16.22 -10.09
C ALA A 324 17.11 -15.86 -11.10
N THR A 325 16.14 -15.06 -10.65
CA THR A 325 15.09 -14.48 -11.50
C THR A 325 15.27 -12.98 -11.63
N ALA A 326 14.55 -12.36 -12.57
CA ALA A 326 14.33 -10.92 -12.52
C ALA A 326 13.64 -10.52 -11.19
N PRO A 327 13.87 -9.29 -10.70
CA PRO A 327 13.10 -8.72 -9.59
C PRO A 327 11.60 -8.83 -9.83
N ASN A 328 10.82 -8.81 -8.76
CA ASN A 328 9.37 -8.75 -8.80
C ASN A 328 8.93 -7.35 -8.36
N PRO A 329 8.85 -6.35 -9.26
CA PRO A 329 8.42 -5.01 -8.87
C PRO A 329 7.04 -5.06 -8.23
N ALA A 330 6.91 -4.47 -7.04
CA ALA A 330 5.64 -4.30 -6.37
C ALA A 330 4.68 -3.53 -7.29
N ARG A 331 3.41 -3.94 -7.35
CA ARG A 331 2.36 -3.09 -7.97
C ARG A 331 2.28 -1.76 -7.20
N TRP A 332 1.73 -0.71 -7.81
CA TRP A 332 1.65 0.62 -7.17
C TRP A 332 0.99 0.56 -5.80
N SER A 333 -0.07 -0.24 -5.66
CA SER A 333 -0.74 -0.47 -4.37
C SER A 333 0.15 -1.08 -3.29
N TYR A 334 1.00 -2.03 -3.65
CA TYR A 334 1.97 -2.58 -2.70
C TYR A 334 3.13 -1.62 -2.44
N HIS A 335 3.52 -0.82 -3.43
CA HIS A 335 4.53 0.21 -3.24
C HIS A 335 4.05 1.30 -2.26
N ALA A 336 2.83 1.81 -2.44
CA ALA A 336 2.22 2.75 -1.50
C ALA A 336 2.03 2.11 -0.12
N LEU A 337 1.64 0.84 -0.05
CA LEU A 337 1.58 0.10 1.22
C LEU A 337 2.94 0.04 1.92
N HIS A 338 4.03 -0.25 1.19
CA HIS A 338 5.38 -0.22 1.75
C HIS A 338 5.73 1.17 2.31
N VAL A 339 5.34 2.25 1.62
CA VAL A 339 5.52 3.63 2.11
C VAL A 339 4.70 3.88 3.39
N THR A 340 3.43 3.50 3.42
CA THR A 340 2.57 3.61 4.60
C THR A 340 3.14 2.86 5.80
N GLN A 341 3.59 1.62 5.61
CA GLN A 341 4.20 0.81 6.66
C GLN A 341 5.53 1.41 7.15
N LEU A 342 6.36 1.90 6.23
CA LEU A 342 7.63 2.51 6.57
C LEU A 342 7.44 3.83 7.33
N SER A 343 6.44 4.63 6.98
CA SER A 343 6.10 5.86 7.71
C SER A 343 5.67 5.59 9.16
N ALA A 344 4.95 4.49 9.40
CA ALA A 344 4.61 4.08 10.76
C ALA A 344 5.86 3.69 11.57
N LEU A 345 6.76 2.93 10.97
CA LEU A 345 8.04 2.59 11.60
C LEU A 345 8.91 3.82 11.82
N ASP A 346 8.92 4.77 10.89
CA ASP A 346 9.65 6.03 11.03
C ASP A 346 9.13 6.86 12.21
N ALA A 347 7.81 6.98 12.32
CA ALA A 347 7.15 7.66 13.44
C ALA A 347 7.44 6.98 14.80
N ILE A 348 7.51 5.64 14.83
CA ILE A 348 7.86 4.88 16.04
C ILE A 348 9.33 5.06 16.42
N THR A 349 10.22 5.06 15.44
CA THR A 349 11.68 5.05 15.65
C THR A 349 12.30 6.45 15.71
N GLY A 350 11.51 7.49 15.51
CA GLY A 350 11.98 8.88 15.59
C GLY A 350 12.81 9.31 14.38
N GLY A 351 12.45 8.88 13.17
CA GLY A 351 13.10 9.33 11.94
C GLY A 351 14.15 8.38 11.36
N ARG A 352 14.24 7.12 11.81
CA ARG A 352 15.25 6.14 11.35
C ARG A 352 15.15 5.86 9.85
N TYR A 353 13.94 5.90 9.29
CA TYR A 353 13.65 5.51 7.91
C TYR A 353 13.25 6.66 7.00
N HIS A 354 13.17 7.88 7.52
CA HIS A 354 12.70 9.09 6.85
C HIS A 354 13.28 9.27 5.44
N THR A 355 14.60 9.09 5.27
CA THR A 355 15.25 9.24 3.96
C THR A 355 14.83 8.17 2.93
N ILE A 356 14.50 6.95 3.38
CA ILE A 356 14.01 5.89 2.50
C ILE A 356 12.53 6.12 2.21
N GLU A 357 11.75 6.49 3.22
CA GLU A 357 10.34 6.84 3.09
C GLU A 357 10.13 7.99 2.08
N GLU A 358 10.80 9.13 2.25
CA GLU A 358 10.67 10.28 1.34
C GLU A 358 11.05 9.94 -0.11
N ARG A 359 12.05 9.07 -0.28
CA ARG A 359 12.50 8.61 -1.58
C ARG A 359 11.46 7.71 -2.23
N TRP A 360 10.93 6.72 -1.51
CA TRP A 360 9.89 5.83 -2.01
C TRP A 360 8.59 6.59 -2.28
N LEU A 361 8.19 7.50 -1.38
CA LEU A 361 7.08 8.43 -1.63
C LEU A 361 7.31 9.23 -2.92
N GLY A 362 8.55 9.66 -3.18
CA GLY A 362 8.94 10.31 -4.41
C GLY A 362 8.66 9.49 -5.68
N TYR A 363 8.74 8.16 -5.62
CA TYR A 363 8.51 7.28 -6.77
C TYR A 363 7.05 7.26 -7.20
N LEU A 364 6.10 7.43 -6.27
CA LEU A 364 4.68 7.63 -6.59
C LEU A 364 4.44 8.90 -7.42
N HIS A 365 5.35 9.87 -7.33
CA HIS A 365 5.31 11.12 -8.07
C HIS A 365 6.28 11.14 -9.27
N GLY A 366 6.72 9.96 -9.73
CA GLY A 366 7.58 9.81 -10.90
C GLY A 366 9.02 10.25 -10.71
N LYS A 367 9.48 10.45 -9.47
CA LYS A 367 10.92 10.53 -9.21
C LYS A 367 11.54 9.16 -9.45
N ALA A 368 12.83 9.16 -9.80
CA ALA A 368 13.65 7.97 -9.85
C ALA A 368 15.07 8.34 -9.42
N LEU A 369 15.81 7.40 -8.85
CA LEU A 369 17.24 7.55 -8.71
C LEU A 369 17.88 7.59 -10.10
N PRO A 370 18.91 8.43 -10.30
CA PRO A 370 19.61 8.49 -11.58
C PRO A 370 20.17 7.11 -11.93
N GLY A 371 19.94 6.67 -13.16
CA GLY A 371 20.70 5.55 -13.72
C GLY A 371 22.17 5.95 -13.82
N ASN A 372 23.07 5.04 -13.44
CA ASN A 372 24.51 5.24 -13.62
C ASN A 372 24.90 5.39 -15.09
#